data_AF-A0A383AYM0-F1
#
_entry.id   AF-A0A383AYM0-F1
#
_cell.length_a   1.000
_cell.length_b   1.000
_cell.length_c   1.000
_cell.angle_alpha   90.00
_cell.angle_beta   90.00
_cell.angle_gamma   90.00
#
_symmetry.space_group_name_H-M   'P 1'
#
loop_
_entity.id
_entity.type
_entity.pdbx_description
1 polymer ?
#
loop_
_entity_poly.entity_id
_entity_poly.type
_entity_poly.pdbx_seq_one_letter_code
_entity_poly.pdbx_strand_id
1 'polypeptide(L)'
;MTLNETTWHFITNHGLVLSYIEHNPSHTAREISIEVNITERTTHKIIKDLEDAGYIIKEKKGRNNSYTIETDLRLRHPSKDHVSIAKFLDALSLDDTDYKKHINY
;
A
#
# COMPACT_ATOMS: atom_id res chain seq x y z
N MET A 1 -4.15 19.97 -15.10
CA MET A 1 -4.88 18.69 -15.13
C MET A 1 -4.41 17.91 -16.35
N THR A 2 -3.26 17.25 -16.25
CA THR A 2 -2.75 16.35 -17.31
C THR A 2 -3.16 14.94 -16.94
N LEU A 3 -4.18 14.42 -17.60
CA LEU A 3 -4.56 13.02 -17.55
C LEU A 3 -3.71 12.24 -18.55
N ASN A 4 -3.16 11.10 -18.09
CA ASN A 4 -2.66 9.98 -18.87
C ASN A 4 -1.46 10.24 -19.80
N GLU A 5 -0.27 10.26 -19.21
CA GLU A 5 0.74 9.34 -19.72
C GLU A 5 0.47 8.01 -19.01
N THR A 6 0.29 6.90 -19.75
CA THR A 6 0.29 5.56 -19.15
C THR A 6 1.73 5.21 -18.80
N THR A 7 2.28 5.93 -17.82
CA THR A 7 3.61 5.69 -17.30
C THR A 7 3.54 4.35 -16.58
N TRP A 8 4.25 3.37 -17.13
CA TRP A 8 4.39 2.08 -16.49
C TRP A 8 5.23 2.28 -15.23
N HIS A 9 4.77 1.73 -14.12
CA HIS A 9 5.50 1.74 -12.86
C HIS A 9 6.00 0.32 -12.57
N PHE A 10 7.16 0.21 -11.93
CA PHE A 10 7.70 -1.09 -11.51
C PHE A 10 6.85 -1.75 -10.41
N ILE A 11 6.25 -0.94 -9.54
CA ILE A 11 5.46 -1.40 -8.40
C ILE A 11 3.98 -1.33 -8.75
N THR A 12 3.25 -2.40 -8.48
CA THR A 12 1.79 -2.44 -8.66
C THR A 12 1.10 -1.58 -7.60
N ASN A 13 -0.14 -1.16 -7.88
CA ASN A 13 -0.94 -0.43 -6.89
C ASN A 13 -1.11 -1.22 -5.57
N HIS A 14 -1.16 -2.56 -5.60
CA HIS A 14 -1.18 -3.38 -4.38
C HIS A 14 0.10 -3.21 -3.56
N GLY A 15 1.27 -3.19 -4.20
CA GLY A 15 2.54 -2.95 -3.52
C GLY A 15 2.63 -1.55 -2.92
N LEU A 16 2.19 -0.53 -3.67
CA LEU A 16 2.17 0.86 -3.19
C LEU A 16 1.22 1.05 -2.00
N VAL A 17 0.00 0.49 -2.07
CA VAL A 17 -0.96 0.57 -0.96
C VAL A 17 -0.42 -0.17 0.28
N LEU A 18 0.18 -1.34 0.11
CA LEU A 18 0.73 -2.10 1.23
C LEU A 18 1.88 -1.33 1.92
N SER A 19 2.80 -0.76 1.14
CA SER A 19 3.90 0.07 1.65
C SER A 19 3.42 1.35 2.33
N TYR A 20 2.36 1.97 1.83
CA TYR A 20 1.78 3.13 2.49
C TYR A 20 1.12 2.79 3.84
N ILE A 21 0.38 1.68 3.90
CA ILE A 21 -0.29 1.21 5.12
C ILE A 21 0.72 0.93 6.24
N GLU A 22 1.91 0.43 5.92
CA GLU A 22 2.98 0.15 6.88
C GLU A 22 3.31 1.39 7.74
N HIS A 23 3.40 2.55 7.09
CA HIS A 23 3.77 3.80 7.74
C HIS A 23 2.54 4.57 8.28
N ASN A 24 1.35 4.28 7.75
CA ASN A 24 0.11 5.02 8.06
C ASN A 24 -1.07 4.07 8.37
N PRO A 25 -0.97 3.19 9.39
CA PRO A 25 -1.92 2.11 9.60
C PRO A 25 -3.34 2.57 9.97
N SER A 26 -3.52 3.81 10.42
CA SER A 26 -4.83 4.38 10.80
C SER A 26 -5.48 5.23 9.70
N HIS A 27 -4.83 5.42 8.56
CA HIS A 27 -5.39 6.22 7.46
C HIS A 27 -6.56 5.51 6.80
N THR A 28 -7.56 6.32 6.42
CA THR A 28 -8.77 5.89 5.72
C THR A 28 -8.46 5.52 4.26
N ALA A 29 -9.33 4.73 3.64
CA ALA A 29 -9.19 4.41 2.21
C ALA A 29 -9.14 5.67 1.33
N ARG A 30 -9.80 6.76 1.74
CA ARG A 30 -9.74 8.05 1.07
C ARG A 30 -8.34 8.66 1.14
N GLU A 31 -7.73 8.74 2.31
CA GLU A 31 -6.38 9.27 2.50
C GLU A 31 -5.35 8.44 1.71
N ILE A 32 -5.44 7.10 1.80
CA ILE A 32 -4.60 6.18 1.03
C ILE A 32 -4.76 6.43 -0.49
N SER A 33 -5.98 6.66 -0.96
CA SER A 33 -6.25 6.85 -2.40
C SER A 33 -5.63 8.12 -2.95
N ILE A 34 -5.65 9.21 -2.17
CA ILE A 34 -5.06 10.49 -2.53
C ILE A 34 -3.54 10.34 -2.63
N GLU A 35 -2.94 9.70 -1.64
CA GLU A 35 -1.48 9.56 -1.58
C GLU A 35 -0.93 8.61 -2.65
N VAL A 36 -1.58 7.47 -2.86
CA VAL A 36 -1.17 6.48 -3.89
C VAL A 36 -1.60 6.94 -5.30
N ASN A 37 -2.32 8.06 -5.41
CA ASN A 37 -2.84 8.61 -6.66
C ASN A 37 -3.70 7.60 -7.47
N ILE A 38 -4.65 6.96 -6.78
CA ILE A 38 -5.64 6.05 -7.36
C ILE A 38 -7.04 6.41 -6.87
N THR A 39 -8.08 5.84 -7.49
CA THR A 39 -9.44 6.12 -7.02
C THR A 39 -9.70 5.49 -5.64
N GLU A 40 -10.55 6.11 -4.83
CA GLU A 40 -11.00 5.56 -3.54
C GLU A 40 -11.64 4.17 -3.72
N ARG A 41 -12.39 3.96 -4.81
CA ARG A 41 -12.95 2.65 -5.18
C ARG A 41 -11.86 1.61 -5.45
N THR A 42 -10.81 1.97 -6.18
CA THR A 42 -9.65 1.09 -6.42
C THR A 42 -8.96 0.74 -5.12
N THR A 43 -8.79 1.72 -4.24
CA THR A 43 -8.17 1.54 -2.92
C THR A 43 -8.97 0.57 -2.06
N HIS A 44 -10.29 0.73 -1.97
CA HIS A 44 -11.15 -0.23 -1.28
C HIS A 44 -11.04 -1.65 -1.83
N LYS A 45 -10.98 -1.80 -3.15
CA LYS A 45 -10.79 -3.11 -3.79
C LYS A 45 -9.44 -3.71 -3.39
N ILE A 46 -8.36 -2.93 -3.44
CA ILE A 46 -7.01 -3.39 -3.08
C ILE A 46 -6.94 -3.78 -1.60
N ILE A 47 -7.48 -2.96 -0.69
CA ILE A 47 -7.54 -3.28 0.74
C ILE A 47 -8.27 -4.60 0.95
N LYS A 48 -9.41 -4.80 0.28
CA LYS A 48 -10.14 -6.07 0.34
C LYS A 48 -9.32 -7.24 -0.21
N ASP A 49 -8.66 -7.05 -1.36
CA ASP A 49 -7.81 -8.10 -1.94
C ASP A 49 -6.66 -8.49 -1.00
N LEU A 50 -6.05 -7.51 -0.31
CA LEU A 50 -4.98 -7.72 0.68
C LEU A 50 -5.50 -8.40 1.95
N GLU A 51 -6.70 -8.05 2.41
CA GLU A 51 -7.37 -8.65 3.57
C GLU A 51 -7.77 -10.11 3.28
N ASP A 52 -8.47 -10.36 2.16
CA ASP A 52 -8.85 -11.70 1.71
C ASP A 52 -7.60 -12.58 1.46
N ALA A 53 -6.47 -11.95 1.14
CA ALA A 53 -5.17 -12.58 0.96
C ALA A 53 -4.39 -12.87 2.25
N GLY A 54 -4.82 -12.31 3.39
CA GLY A 54 -4.15 -12.39 4.67
C GLY A 54 -2.95 -11.45 4.84
N TYR A 55 -2.66 -10.56 3.89
CA TYR A 55 -1.54 -9.62 4.00
C TYR A 55 -1.80 -8.50 4.98
N ILE A 56 -3.06 -8.16 5.19
CA ILE A 56 -3.46 -7.18 6.20
C ILE A 56 -4.58 -7.75 7.07
N ILE A 57 -4.55 -7.38 8.34
CA ILE A 57 -5.67 -7.54 9.26
C ILE A 57 -6.29 -6.16 9.47
N LYS A 58 -7.60 -6.08 9.31
CA LYS A 58 -8.37 -4.85 9.51
C LYS A 58 -9.10 -4.90 10.83
N GLU A 59 -8.79 -3.94 11.70
CA GLU A 59 -9.45 -3.78 13.00
C GLU A 59 -10.23 -2.46 13.04
N LYS A 60 -11.46 -2.50 13.56
CA LYS A 60 -12.23 -1.28 13.76
C LYS A 60 -11.81 -0.61 15.07
N LYS A 61 -11.22 0.58 14.99
CA LYS A 61 -10.88 1.43 16.15
C LYS A 61 -11.78 2.67 16.16
N GLY A 62 -12.92 2.53 16.85
CA GLY A 62 -13.94 3.59 16.94
C GLY A 62 -14.61 3.87 15.59
N ARG A 63 -14.40 5.08 15.06
CA ARG A 63 -14.95 5.50 13.75
C ARG A 63 -14.04 5.14 12.57
N ASN A 64 -12.78 4.79 12.83
CA ASN A 64 -11.78 4.52 11.82
C ASN A 64 -11.40 3.03 11.80
N ASN A 65 -10.76 2.60 10.72
CA ASN A 65 -10.10 1.32 10.65
C ASN A 65 -8.61 1.50 10.98
N SER A 66 -8.02 0.48 11.56
CA SER A 66 -6.58 0.33 11.75
C SER A 66 -6.17 -0.94 11.01
N TYR A 67 -5.07 -0.90 10.29
CA TYR A 67 -4.53 -2.04 9.55
C TYR A 67 -3.24 -2.51 10.20
N THR A 68 -3.06 -3.82 10.25
CA THR A 68 -1.81 -4.49 10.66
C THR A 68 -1.32 -5.33 9.49
N ILE A 69 -0.03 -5.27 9.15
CA ILE A 69 0.55 -6.05 8.05
C ILE A 69 1.12 -7.36 8.58
N GLU A 70 0.80 -8.46 7.90
CA GLU A 70 1.42 -9.77 8.14
C GLU A 70 2.75 -9.87 7.38
N THR A 71 3.82 -9.44 8.05
CA THR A 71 5.16 -9.28 7.46
C THR A 71 5.87 -10.61 7.15
N ASP A 72 5.47 -11.70 7.81
CA ASP A 72 6.02 -13.04 7.62
C ASP A 72 5.48 -13.74 6.36
N LEU A 73 4.39 -13.24 5.79
CA LEU A 73 3.90 -13.73 4.51
C LEU A 73 4.90 -13.44 3.39
N ARG A 74 4.80 -14.19 2.30
CA ARG A 74 5.72 -14.10 1.17
C ARG A 74 5.02 -13.56 -0.07
N LEU A 75 5.80 -13.02 -1.00
CA LEU A 75 5.27 -12.59 -2.29
C LEU A 75 4.66 -13.77 -3.05
N ARG A 76 3.54 -13.53 -3.75
CA ARG A 76 2.80 -14.60 -4.45
C ARG A 76 3.44 -15.08 -5.74
N HIS A 77 4.37 -14.30 -6.29
CA HIS A 77 4.97 -14.66 -7.57
C HIS A 77 5.92 -15.85 -7.38
N PRO A 78 5.79 -16.95 -8.15
CA PRO A 78 6.58 -18.17 -7.94
C PRO A 78 8.09 -17.95 -7.94
N SER A 79 8.60 -16.98 -8.72
CA SER A 79 10.03 -16.67 -8.74
C SER A 79 10.53 -15.86 -7.52
N LYS A 80 9.62 -15.36 -6.68
CA LYS A 80 9.88 -14.48 -5.54
C LYS A 80 9.19 -14.97 -4.25
N ASP A 81 8.69 -16.19 -4.24
CA ASP A 81 8.00 -16.84 -3.12
C ASP A 81 8.88 -17.12 -1.89
N HIS A 82 10.16 -16.75 -1.95
CA HIS A 82 11.12 -16.77 -0.85
C HIS A 82 11.32 -15.39 -0.21
N VAL A 83 10.78 -14.33 -0.82
CA VAL A 83 10.87 -12.95 -0.32
C VAL A 83 9.68 -12.69 0.60
N SER A 84 9.97 -12.38 1.87
CA SER A 84 8.95 -11.97 2.83
C SER A 84 8.43 -10.56 2.51
N ILE A 85 7.23 -10.26 2.98
CA ILE A 85 6.66 -8.92 2.89
C ILE A 85 7.55 -7.92 3.63
N ALA A 86 8.10 -8.26 4.80
CA ALA A 86 9.10 -7.42 5.47
C ALA A 86 10.24 -6.99 4.53
N LYS A 87 10.92 -7.95 3.88
CA LYS A 87 12.03 -7.64 2.97
C LYS A 87 11.61 -6.83 1.76
N PHE A 88 10.40 -7.06 1.27
CA PHE A 88 9.83 -6.28 0.17
C PHE A 88 9.61 -4.84 0.59
N LEU A 89 9.03 -4.62 1.77
CA LEU A 89 8.76 -3.30 2.33
C LEU A 89 10.04 -2.55 2.69
N ASP A 90 11.00 -3.22 3.33
CA ASP A 90 12.35 -2.68 3.61
C ASP A 90 13.04 -2.17 2.34
N ALA A 91 12.86 -2.87 1.21
CA ALA A 91 13.44 -2.48 -0.07
C ALA A 91 12.74 -1.25 -0.70
N LEU A 92 11.50 -0.98 -0.32
CA LEU A 92 10.75 0.20 -0.74
C LEU A 92 10.96 1.40 0.19
N SER A 93 11.31 1.16 1.45
CA SER A 93 11.60 2.18 2.45
C SER A 93 13.02 2.76 2.36
N LEU A 94 13.75 2.52 1.26
CA LEU A 94 15.08 3.09 1.03
C LEU A 94 14.96 4.60 0.82
N ASP A 95 15.31 5.33 1.90
CA ASP A 95 15.50 6.77 2.06
C ASP A 95 14.25 7.62 2.43
N ASP A 96 14.10 7.83 3.74
CA ASP A 96 13.10 8.64 4.48
C ASP A 96 13.00 10.15 4.10
N THR A 97 13.61 10.62 3.01
CA THR A 97 13.79 12.08 2.80
C THR A 97 12.78 12.72 1.83
N ASP A 98 12.04 11.97 1.01
CA ASP A 98 11.22 12.57 -0.07
C ASP A 98 9.72 12.28 -0.04
N TYR A 99 9.20 11.39 0.82
CA TYR A 99 7.76 11.16 0.90
C TYR A 99 6.97 12.41 1.33
N LYS A 100 7.60 13.30 2.11
CA LYS A 100 6.99 14.56 2.57
C LYS A 100 7.05 15.72 1.57
N LYS A 101 7.69 15.56 0.39
CA LYS A 101 7.88 16.68 -0.55
C LYS A 101 6.93 16.74 -1.74
N HIS A 102 6.15 15.69 -2.02
CA HIS A 102 5.40 15.62 -3.29
C HIS A 102 3.88 15.72 -3.20
N ILE A 103 3.31 15.88 -2.01
CA ILE A 103 1.90 16.27 -1.80
C ILE A 103 1.77 17.76 -1.47
N ASN A 104 2.12 18.59 -2.44
CA ASN A 104 1.65 19.98 -2.54
C ASN A 104 1.43 20.31 -4.02
N TYR A 105 0.23 20.02 -4.52
CA TYR A 105 -0.55 20.93 -5.38
C TYR A 105 -1.98 20.42 -5.58
#